data_AF-A0A564QAQ1-F1
#
_entry.id   AF-A0A564QAQ1-F1
#
_cell.length_a   1.000
_cell.length_b   1.000
_cell.length_c   1.000
_cell.angle_alpha   90.00
_cell.angle_beta   90.00
_cell.angle_gamma   90.00
#
_symmetry.space_group_name_H-M   'P 1'
#
loop_
_entity.id
_entity.type
_entity.pdbx_description
1 polymer ?
#
loop_
_entity_poly.entity_id
_entity_poly.type
_entity_poly.pdbx_seq_one_letter_code
_entity_poly.pdbx_strand_id
1 'polypeptide(L)' 'MDTNHGSCLFCGKPVMALEIDGGGQASFCPECLEKLENEELLEIKHETILLKKPLIEVIIGYPTH' A
#
# COMPACT_ATOMS: atom_id res chain seq x y z
N MET A 1 21.73 -4.85 9.79
CA MET A 1 20.90 -4.49 8.62
C MET A 1 19.47 -4.62 9.11
N ASP A 2 18.91 -3.52 9.60
CA ASP A 2 17.54 -3.45 10.06
C ASP A 2 16.63 -3.55 8.83
N THR A 3 16.19 -4.77 8.54
CA THR A 3 15.15 -4.98 7.54
C THR A 3 13.89 -4.33 8.09
N ASN A 4 13.47 -3.20 7.51
CA ASN A 4 12.20 -2.54 7.79
C ASN A 4 11.04 -3.48 7.41
N HIS A 5 10.77 -4.45 8.29
CA HIS A 5 9.62 -5.31 8.23
C HIS A 5 8.42 -4.49 8.71
N GLY A 6 7.58 -4.06 7.77
CA GLY A 6 6.29 -3.49 8.08
C GLY A 6 5.20 -4.55 8.06
N SER A 7 4.04 -4.21 8.60
CA SER A 7 2.83 -5.01 8.43
C SER A 7 1.99 -4.40 7.32
N CYS A 8 1.39 -5.25 6.48
CA CYS A 8 0.45 -4.79 5.47
C CYS A 8 -0.65 -3.96 6.14
N LEU A 9 -0.88 -2.75 5.64
CA LEU A 9 -1.82 -1.79 6.18
C LEU A 9 -3.25 -2.35 6.33
N PHE A 10 -3.62 -3.29 5.47
CA PHE A 10 -4.99 -3.84 5.40
C PHE A 10 -5.14 -5.21 6.06
N CYS A 11 -4.19 -6.12 5.88
CA CYS A 11 -4.32 -7.50 6.34
C CYS A 11 -3.32 -7.90 7.43
N GLY A 12 -2.42 -7.00 7.84
CA GLY A 12 -1.44 -7.23 8.90
C GLY A 12 -0.29 -8.19 8.56
N LYS A 13 -0.31 -8.84 7.38
CA LYS A 13 0.75 -9.77 6.96
C LYS A 13 2.12 -9.07 6.96
N PRO A 14 3.19 -9.71 7.43
CA PRO A 14 4.53 -9.13 7.41
C PRO A 14 5.02 -8.99 5.97
N VAL A 15 5.41 -7.78 5.59
CA VAL A 15 5.82 -7.42 4.22
C VAL A 15 6.88 -6.33 4.25
N MET A 16 7.53 -6.08 3.11
CA MET A 16 8.45 -4.95 2.97
C MET A 16 7.66 -3.64 2.82
N ALA A 17 8.24 -2.55 3.33
CA ALA A 17 7.72 -1.21 3.08
C ALA A 17 8.03 -0.79 1.64
N LEU A 18 7.06 -0.12 1.01
CA LEU A 18 7.16 0.48 -0.32
C LEU A 18 7.11 2.00 -0.17
N GLU A 19 7.85 2.70 -1.02
CA GLU A 19 7.84 4.16 -1.04
C GLU A 19 6.60 4.68 -1.78
N ILE A 20 5.97 5.71 -1.21
CA ILE A 20 4.82 6.37 -1.85
C ILE A 20 5.32 7.61 -2.59
N ASP A 21 4.94 7.73 -3.86
CA ASP A 21 5.17 8.93 -4.66
C ASP A 21 4.38 10.11 -4.06
N GLY A 22 5.08 11.17 -3.66
CA GLY A 22 4.54 12.25 -2.82
C GLY A 22 5.02 12.24 -1.36
N GLY A 23 5.78 11.22 -0.97
CA GLY A 23 6.46 11.12 0.32
C GLY A 23 5.78 10.19 1.32
N GLY A 24 6.61 9.47 2.08
CA GLY A 24 6.17 8.49 3.06
C GLY A 24 6.44 7.05 2.62
N GLN A 25 6.16 6.12 3.53
CA GLN A 25 6.31 4.69 3.30
C GLN A 25 5.06 3.98 3.80
N ALA A 26 4.60 3.00 3.01
CA ALA A 26 3.51 2.12 3.42
C ALA A 26 3.81 0.68 3.00
N SER A 27 3.33 -0.25 3.82
CA SER A 27 3.51 -1.67 3.61
C SER A 27 2.23 -2.26 3.06
N PHE A 28 2.31 -2.94 1.92
CA PHE A 28 1.19 -3.64 1.30
C PHE A 28 1.63 -5.07 0.95
N CYS A 29 0.77 -6.06 1.21
CA CYS A 29 0.99 -7.40 0.66
C CYS A 29 0.57 -7.45 -0.81
N PRO A 30 1.13 -8.37 -1.61
CA PRO A 30 0.81 -8.48 -3.04
C PRO A 30 -0.70 -8.56 -3.30
N GLU A 31 -1.44 -9.33 -2.51
CA GLU A 31 -2.89 -9.49 -2.65
C GLU A 31 -3.68 -8.20 -2.40
N CYS A 32 -3.27 -7.39 -1.40
CA CYS A 32 -3.91 -6.09 -1.15
C CYS A 32 -3.51 -5.08 -2.21
N LEU A 33 -2.24 -5.09 -2.62
CA LEU A 33 -1.74 -4.20 -3.66
C LEU A 33 -2.47 -4.42 -4.99
N GLU A 34 -2.65 -5.68 -5.39
CA GLU A 34 -3.38 -6.08 -6.60
C GLU A 34 -4.85 -5.63 -6.53
N LYS A 35 -5.51 -5.75 -5.38
CA LYS A 35 -6.89 -5.26 -5.21
C LYS A 35 -6.98 -3.74 -5.39
N LEU A 36 -6.07 -3.00 -4.76
CA LEU A 36 -6.05 -1.54 -4.84
C LEU A 36 -5.74 -1.04 -6.27
N GLU A 37 -4.89 -1.76 -7.00
CA GLU A 37 -4.63 -1.48 -8.42
C GLU A 37 -5.88 -1.74 -9.28
N ASN A 38 -6.57 -2.88 -9.06
CA ASN A 38 -7.82 -3.21 -9.74
C ASN A 38 -8.97 -2.24 -9.45
N GLU A 39 -9.02 -1.67 -8.24
CA GLU A 39 -9.98 -0.63 -7.86
C GLU A 39 -9.57 0.79 -8.31
N GLU A 40 -8.49 0.92 -9.08
CA GLU A 40 -7.93 2.19 -9.54
C GLU A 40 -7.62 3.17 -8.38
N LEU A 41 -7.26 2.64 -7.21
CA LEU A 41 -6.91 3.44 -6.03
C LEU A 41 -5.41 3.79 -5.98
N LEU A 42 -4.58 2.98 -6.63
CA LEU A 42 -3.15 3.21 -6.79
C LEU A 42 -2.63 2.70 -8.13
N GLU A 43 -1.38 3.04 -8.44
CA GLU A 43 -0.61 2.56 -9.58
C GLU A 43 0.83 2.27 -9.14
N ILE A 44 1.40 1.16 -9.58
CA ILE A 44 2.78 0.79 -9.26
C ILE A 44 3.70 1.33 -10.37
N LYS A 45 4.64 2.21 -10.00
CA LYS A 45 5.66 2.75 -10.90
C LYS A 45 7.04 2.32 -10.43
N HIS A 46 7.61 1.33 -11.11
CA HIS A 46 8.89 0.70 -10.76
C HIS A 46 8.87 0.16 -9.32
N GLU A 47 9.42 0.93 -8.38
CA GLU A 47 9.54 0.58 -6.95
C GLU A 47 8.75 1.55 -6.05
N THR A 48 7.98 2.45 -6.66
CA THR A 48 7.16 3.45 -5.97
C THR A 48 5.68 3.22 -6.24
N ILE A 49 4.86 3.52 -5.24
CA ILE A 49 3.40 3.49 -5.37
C ILE A 49 2.90 4.91 -5.55
N LEU A 50 2.19 5.15 -6.65
CA LEU A 50 1.43 6.37 -6.86
C LEU A 50 -0.01 6.13 -6.37
N LEU A 51 -0.41 6.84 -5.31
CA LEU A 51 -1.79 6.79 -4.86
C LEU A 51 -2.65 7.71 -5.75
N LYS A 52 -3.69 7.16 -6.40
CA LYS A 52 -4.64 7.95 -7.20
C LYS A 52 -5.65 8.71 -6.34
N LYS A 53 -5.75 8.34 -5.06
CA LYS A 53 -6.55 9.01 -4.03
C LYS A 53 -5.71 9.23 -2.76
N PRO A 54 -6.08 10.19 -1.88
CA PRO A 54 -5.42 10.33 -0.58
C PRO A 54 -5.42 9.01 0.20
N LEU A 55 -4.31 8.66 0.87
CA LEU A 55 -4.18 7.40 1.62
C LEU A 55 -5.34 7.17 2.59
N ILE A 56 -5.85 8.23 3.22
CA ILE A 56 -7.00 8.14 4.12
C ILE A 56 -8.29 7.70 3.42
N GLU A 57 -8.53 8.14 2.18
CA GLU A 57 -9.68 7.67 1.40
C GLU A 57 -9.51 6.23 0.96
N VAL A 58 -8.28 5.82 0.65
CA VAL A 58 -7.96 4.42 0.33
C VAL A 58 -8.19 3.53 1.56
N ILE A 59 -7.86 3.99 2.77
CA ILE A 59 -8.11 3.24 4.02
C ILE A 59 -9.60 3.18 4.35
N ILE A 60 -10.32 4.30 4.25
CA ILE A 60 -11.75 4.38 4.63
C ILE A 60 -12.65 3.68 3.61
N GLY A 61 -12.31 3.75 2.33
CA GLY A 61 -13.07 3.11 1.24
C GLY A 61 -12.87 1.59 1.18
N TYR A 62 -11.87 1.05 1.86
CA TYR A 62 -11.59 -0.38 1.88
C TYR A 62 -12.36 -1.04 3.04
N PRO A 63 -13.28 -1.98 2.78
CA PRO A 63 -13.98 -2.67 3.84
C PRO A 63 -12.98 -3.50 4.66
N THR A 64 -12.77 -3.10 5.92
CA THR A 64 -12.10 -3.92 6.92
C THR A 64 -13.02 -5.09 7.25
N HIS A 65 -12.64 -6.29 6.78
CA HIS A 65 -13.31 -7.54 7.15
C HIS A 65 -13.09 -7.90 8.62
#